data_AF-A0A7S4SPV1-F1
#
_entry.id   AF-A0A7S4SPV1-F1
#
_cell.length_a   1.000
_cell.length_b   1.000
_cell.length_c   1.000
_cell.angle_alpha   90.00
_cell.angle_beta   90.00
_cell.angle_gamma   90.00
#
_symmetry.space_group_name_H-M   'P 1'
#
loop_
_entity.id
_entity.type
_entity.pdbx_description
1 polymer ?
#
loop_
_entity_poly.entity_id
_entity_poly.type
_entity_poly.pdbx_seq_one_letter_code
_entity_poly.pdbx_strand_id
1 'polypeptide(L)'
;LFVVLFSASHTSAQFGVPKAGEEGSAVPDHVLRETLKNDGTVEGKASVISEQDAVDMEAILVEARKDPKTMEMVEKIKNENSPELIELSKLPKEQVLIGMKETLDNLKLIEYLFQDKEKAVIEMEKEGMIEKGHLKKYKKNPELLEEDTRRGLYFNFISLSVVGGFI
;
A
#
# COMPACT_ATOMS: atom_id res chain seq x y z
N LEU A 1 23.88 -23.42 -49.03
CA LEU A 1 23.72 -23.96 -47.65
C LEU A 1 24.60 -23.10 -46.74
N PHE A 2 24.17 -22.41 -45.69
CA PHE A 2 22.98 -22.41 -44.84
C PHE A 2 22.73 -20.94 -44.41
N VAL A 3 21.47 -20.47 -44.42
CA VAL A 3 21.05 -19.20 -43.81
C VAL A 3 20.26 -19.57 -42.55
N VAL A 4 20.68 -19.08 -41.38
CA VAL A 4 19.95 -19.26 -40.12
C VAL A 4 19.20 -17.96 -39.84
N LEU A 5 17.89 -17.95 -40.14
CA LEU A 5 16.95 -16.96 -39.65
C LEU A 5 16.58 -17.32 -38.20
N PHE A 6 16.84 -16.41 -37.28
CA PHE A 6 16.35 -16.49 -35.90
C PHE A 6 14.98 -15.80 -35.83
N SER A 7 13.90 -16.60 -35.82
CA SER A 7 12.55 -16.10 -35.53
C SER A 7 12.36 -16.02 -34.02
N ALA A 8 12.17 -14.81 -33.49
CA ALA A 8 11.75 -14.59 -32.11
C ALA A 8 10.24 -14.81 -32.00
N SER A 9 9.83 -15.93 -31.42
CA SER A 9 8.42 -16.20 -31.10
C SER A 9 8.00 -15.40 -29.87
N HIS A 10 6.96 -14.58 -30.04
CA HIS A 10 6.22 -13.96 -28.94
C HIS A 10 5.67 -15.04 -28.01
N THR A 11 5.99 -14.95 -26.72
CA THR A 11 5.31 -15.77 -25.69
C THR A 11 4.25 -14.90 -25.04
N SER A 12 3.02 -14.99 -25.52
CA SER A 12 1.84 -14.51 -24.81
C SER A 12 1.53 -15.51 -23.69
N ALA A 13 1.78 -15.13 -22.43
CA ALA A 13 1.31 -15.89 -21.29
C ALA A 13 -0.22 -15.78 -21.20
N GLN A 14 -0.91 -16.83 -21.67
CA GLN A 14 -2.34 -17.01 -21.50
C GLN A 14 -2.59 -17.54 -20.08
N PHE A 15 -3.18 -16.72 -19.22
CA PHE A 15 -3.62 -17.15 -17.89
C PHE A 15 -4.74 -18.19 -18.07
N GLY A 16 -4.43 -19.45 -17.76
CA GLY A 16 -5.39 -20.55 -17.76
C GLY A 16 -6.30 -20.45 -16.54
N VAL A 17 -7.61 -20.39 -16.75
CA VAL A 17 -8.61 -20.69 -15.74
C VAL A 17 -8.83 -22.21 -15.77
N PRO A 18 -8.47 -22.98 -14.72
CA PRO A 18 -8.91 -24.35 -14.63
C PRO A 18 -10.39 -24.41 -14.23
N LYS A 19 -11.15 -25.10 -15.08
CA LYS A 19 -12.56 -25.45 -14.94
C LYS A 19 -12.75 -26.41 -13.76
N ALA A 20 -13.81 -26.20 -12.98
CA ALA A 20 -14.18 -26.96 -11.80
C ALA A 20 -14.37 -28.47 -12.06
N GLY A 21 -13.90 -29.29 -11.12
CA GLY A 21 -14.18 -30.71 -10.96
C GLY A 21 -14.10 -31.05 -9.46
N GLU A 22 -15.15 -31.67 -8.96
CA GLU A 22 -15.47 -31.86 -7.53
C GLU A 22 -14.61 -32.92 -6.80
N GLU A 23 -14.74 -32.85 -5.46
CA GLU A 23 -14.50 -33.88 -4.43
C GLU A 23 -13.17 -33.85 -3.62
N GLY A 24 -13.23 -33.17 -2.47
CA GLY A 24 -12.91 -33.79 -1.18
C GLY A 24 -11.49 -33.64 -0.60
N SER A 25 -11.20 -32.50 0.06
CA SER A 25 -10.53 -32.53 1.38
C SER A 25 -10.59 -31.17 2.09
N ALA A 26 -10.89 -31.23 3.38
CA ALA A 26 -11.36 -30.13 4.21
C ALA A 26 -10.32 -29.05 4.52
N VAL A 27 -10.67 -27.80 4.24
CA VAL A 27 -10.16 -26.61 4.92
C VAL A 27 -11.38 -25.80 5.37
N PRO A 28 -11.52 -25.41 6.65
CA PRO A 28 -12.74 -24.78 7.14
C PRO A 28 -12.92 -23.37 6.55
N ASP A 29 -13.94 -23.27 5.71
CA ASP A 29 -14.46 -22.11 4.95
C ASP A 29 -15.05 -20.97 5.81
N HIS A 30 -14.58 -20.80 7.05
CA HIS A 30 -15.16 -19.84 8.00
C HIS A 30 -14.34 -18.56 8.21
N VAL A 31 -13.10 -18.46 7.70
CA VAL A 31 -12.23 -17.31 8.00
C VAL A 31 -12.23 -16.25 6.88
N LEU A 32 -12.53 -16.62 5.63
CA LEU A 32 -12.52 -15.66 4.51
C LEU A 32 -13.90 -15.09 4.14
N ARG A 33 -14.97 -15.57 4.77
CA ARG A 33 -16.35 -15.18 4.43
C ARG A 33 -16.97 -14.14 5.39
N GLU A 34 -16.27 -13.79 6.47
CA GLU A 34 -16.69 -12.73 7.40
C GLU A 34 -16.28 -11.33 6.95
N THR A 35 -15.27 -11.16 6.10
CA THR A 35 -14.80 -9.84 5.67
C THR A 35 -15.54 -9.27 4.45
N LEU A 36 -16.43 -10.02 3.80
CA LEU A 36 -17.15 -9.57 2.58
C LEU A 36 -18.68 -9.71 2.67
N LYS A 37 -19.23 -9.83 3.88
CA LYS A 37 -20.65 -9.61 4.15
C LYS A 37 -20.82 -8.40 5.07
N ASN A 38 -20.64 -7.21 4.53
CA ASN A 38 -21.38 -6.07 5.06
C ASN A 38 -22.26 -5.52 3.93
N ASP A 39 -23.46 -6.08 3.95
CA ASP A 39 -24.58 -5.80 3.07
C ASP A 39 -25.06 -4.36 3.28
N GLY A 40 -25.68 -3.79 2.24
CA GLY A 40 -26.16 -2.42 2.25
C GLY A 40 -27.29 -2.21 3.27
N THR A 41 -26.96 -1.59 4.40
CA THR A 41 -27.93 -0.89 5.26
C THR A 41 -27.31 0.42 5.72
N VAL A 42 -27.70 1.51 5.05
CA VAL A 42 -27.41 2.89 5.48
C VAL A 42 -28.36 3.22 6.62
N GLU A 43 -28.05 2.75 7.82
CA GLU A 43 -28.67 3.25 9.06
C GLU A 43 -27.57 3.45 10.10
N GLY A 44 -27.22 4.74 10.31
CA GLY A 44 -26.24 5.18 11.29
C GLY A 44 -24.79 5.04 10.83
N LYS A 45 -24.31 5.93 9.94
CA LYS A 45 -22.88 6.09 9.63
C LYS A 45 -22.14 6.57 10.88
N ALA A 46 -21.76 5.65 11.76
CA ALA A 46 -20.62 5.87 12.64
C ALA A 46 -19.45 6.25 11.73
N SER A 47 -18.87 7.43 11.95
CA SER A 47 -17.69 7.86 11.21
C SER A 47 -16.61 6.81 11.40
N VAL A 48 -16.14 6.20 10.30
CA VAL A 48 -15.00 5.25 10.28
C VAL A 48 -13.72 5.94 10.80
N ILE A 49 -13.75 7.27 10.88
CA ILE A 49 -12.68 8.15 11.33
C ILE A 49 -13.12 8.80 12.63
N SER A 50 -12.40 8.54 13.71
CA SER A 50 -12.64 9.19 15.00
C SER A 50 -12.15 10.65 14.99
N GLU A 51 -12.57 11.44 15.97
CA GLU A 51 -12.04 12.79 16.15
C GLU A 51 -10.52 12.79 16.37
N GLN A 52 -10.01 11.78 17.10
CA GLN A 52 -8.57 11.65 17.33
C GLN A 52 -7.81 11.35 16.03
N ASP A 53 -8.38 10.51 15.15
CA ASP A 53 -7.77 10.23 13.85
C ASP A 53 -7.67 11.52 13.01
N ALA A 54 -8.71 12.36 13.03
CA ALA A 54 -8.69 13.65 12.34
C ALA A 54 -7.62 14.60 12.91
N VAL A 55 -7.48 14.64 14.24
CA VAL A 55 -6.44 15.44 14.92
C VAL A 55 -5.04 14.96 14.52
N ASP A 56 -4.80 13.65 14.57
CA ASP A 56 -3.50 13.07 14.24
C ASP A 56 -3.14 13.29 12.77
N MET A 57 -4.10 13.14 11.85
CA MET A 57 -3.90 13.42 10.43
C MET A 57 -3.57 14.90 10.19
N GLU A 58 -4.32 15.82 10.80
CA GLU A 58 -4.05 17.26 10.66
C GLU A 58 -2.68 17.62 11.23
N ALA A 59 -2.25 17.02 12.35
CA ALA A 59 -0.93 17.26 12.91
C ALA A 59 0.19 16.93 11.90
N ILE A 60 0.08 15.81 11.18
CA ILE A 60 1.04 15.45 10.11
C ILE A 60 0.98 16.46 8.97
N LEU A 61 -0.22 16.88 8.54
CA LEU A 61 -0.37 17.86 7.45
C LEU A 61 0.20 19.23 7.82
N VAL A 62 0.01 19.68 9.06
CA VAL A 62 0.55 20.95 9.55
C VAL A 62 2.08 20.94 9.51
N GLU A 63 2.72 19.83 9.92
CA GLU A 63 4.18 19.72 9.85
C GLU A 63 4.67 19.54 8.40
N ALA A 64 3.96 18.78 7.58
CA ALA A 64 4.25 18.61 6.15
C ALA A 64 4.28 19.96 5.40
N ARG A 65 3.32 20.86 5.69
CA ARG A 65 3.26 22.21 5.09
C ARG A 65 4.46 23.10 5.49
N LYS A 66 5.13 22.79 6.59
CA LYS A 66 6.31 23.54 7.07
C LYS A 66 7.63 22.99 6.54
N ASP A 67 7.66 21.72 6.12
CA ASP A 67 8.86 21.08 5.61
C ASP A 67 9.06 21.38 4.10
N PRO A 68 10.14 22.11 3.73
CA PRO A 68 10.38 22.46 2.33
C PRO A 68 10.54 21.25 1.41
N LYS A 69 11.12 20.14 1.91
CA LYS A 69 11.30 18.92 1.10
C LYS A 69 9.97 18.26 0.79
N THR A 70 9.08 18.21 1.78
CA THR A 70 7.72 17.72 1.57
C THR A 70 6.96 18.62 0.61
N MET A 71 7.13 19.94 0.67
CA MET A 71 6.48 20.84 -0.29
C MET A 71 7.00 20.69 -1.72
N GLU A 72 8.30 20.49 -1.91
CA GLU A 72 8.85 20.14 -3.23
C GLU A 72 8.23 18.84 -3.77
N MET A 73 8.06 17.84 -2.92
CA MET A 73 7.39 16.60 -3.27
C MET A 73 5.91 16.81 -3.61
N VAL A 74 5.18 17.64 -2.86
CA VAL A 74 3.79 18.01 -3.16
C VAL A 74 3.67 18.69 -4.51
N GLU A 75 4.54 19.66 -4.81
CA GLU A 75 4.57 20.32 -6.12
C GLU A 75 4.86 19.34 -7.25
N LYS A 76 5.79 18.42 -7.04
CA LYS A 76 6.08 17.37 -8.02
C LYS A 76 4.85 16.50 -8.28
N ILE A 77 4.16 16.02 -7.24
CA ILE A 77 2.95 15.20 -7.37
C ILE A 77 1.84 15.97 -8.09
N LYS A 78 1.62 17.24 -7.73
CA LYS A 78 0.59 18.10 -8.37
C LYS A 78 0.84 18.33 -9.86
N ASN A 79 2.11 18.36 -10.26
CA ASN A 79 2.53 18.54 -11.66
C ASN A 79 2.69 17.22 -12.41
N GLU A 80 2.62 16.09 -11.71
CA GLU A 80 2.78 14.76 -12.29
C GLU A 80 1.45 14.29 -12.89
N ASN A 81 1.41 14.22 -14.23
CA ASN A 81 0.25 13.71 -14.97
C ASN A 81 0.37 12.20 -15.18
N SER A 82 0.59 11.44 -14.11
CA SER A 82 0.62 9.98 -14.19
C SER A 82 -0.82 9.42 -14.21
N PRO A 83 -1.09 8.35 -14.99
CA PRO A 83 -2.40 7.68 -15.00
C PRO A 83 -2.87 7.29 -13.60
N GLU A 84 -1.96 6.88 -12.73
CA GLU A 84 -2.24 6.45 -11.36
C GLU A 84 -2.76 7.60 -10.50
N LEU A 85 -2.15 8.78 -10.57
CA LEU A 85 -2.61 9.96 -9.82
C LEU A 85 -3.96 10.46 -10.36
N ILE A 86 -4.18 10.37 -11.67
CA ILE A 86 -5.48 10.71 -12.27
C ILE A 86 -6.57 9.79 -11.75
N GLU A 87 -6.36 8.47 -11.69
CA GLU A 87 -7.34 7.55 -11.13
C GLU A 87 -7.59 7.81 -9.63
N LEU A 88 -6.52 8.06 -8.86
CA LEU A 88 -6.65 8.40 -7.45
C LEU A 88 -7.48 9.68 -7.25
N SER A 89 -7.33 10.69 -8.12
CA SER A 89 -8.10 11.95 -8.06
C SER A 89 -9.61 11.79 -8.26
N LYS A 90 -10.04 10.65 -8.81
CA LYS A 90 -11.47 10.33 -9.00
C LYS A 90 -12.10 9.68 -7.77
N LEU A 91 -11.30 9.32 -6.76
CA LEU A 91 -11.83 8.71 -5.54
C LEU A 91 -12.72 9.70 -4.76
N PRO A 92 -13.81 9.20 -4.14
CA PRO A 92 -14.57 9.99 -3.18
C PRO A 92 -13.67 10.45 -2.02
N LYS A 93 -13.90 11.66 -1.50
CA LYS A 93 -13.11 12.22 -0.40
C LYS A 93 -13.10 11.31 0.83
N GLU A 94 -14.22 10.65 1.11
CA GLU A 94 -14.34 9.69 2.20
C GLU A 94 -13.37 8.52 2.02
N GLN A 95 -13.19 8.01 0.79
CA GLN A 95 -12.23 6.93 0.52
C GLN A 95 -10.79 7.40 0.62
N VAL A 96 -10.50 8.64 0.21
CA VAL A 96 -9.18 9.23 0.41
C VAL A 96 -8.87 9.34 1.90
N LEU A 97 -9.81 9.82 2.71
CA LEU A 97 -9.65 9.93 4.16
C LEU A 97 -9.49 8.55 4.84
N ILE A 98 -10.21 7.53 4.39
CA ILE A 98 -10.02 6.15 4.87
C ILE A 98 -8.60 5.68 4.54
N GLY A 99 -8.12 5.87 3.31
CA GLY A 99 -6.74 5.51 2.94
C GLY A 99 -5.67 6.28 3.73
N MET A 100 -5.92 7.57 4.02
CA MET A 100 -5.04 8.36 4.89
C MET A 100 -5.00 7.79 6.31
N LYS A 101 -6.15 7.42 6.87
CA LYS A 101 -6.25 6.77 8.18
C LYS A 101 -5.51 5.43 8.19
N GLU A 102 -5.74 4.56 7.20
CA GLU A 102 -5.04 3.27 7.10
C GLU A 102 -3.52 3.46 7.02
N THR A 103 -3.07 4.47 6.29
CA THR A 103 -1.64 4.79 6.20
C THR A 103 -1.09 5.32 7.53
N LEU A 104 -1.85 6.14 8.26
CA LEU A 104 -1.50 6.60 9.61
C LEU A 104 -1.42 5.42 10.60
N ASP A 105 -2.40 4.52 10.57
CA ASP A 105 -2.43 3.33 11.41
C ASP A 105 -1.20 2.44 11.12
N ASN A 106 -0.84 2.30 9.84
CA ASN A 106 0.38 1.60 9.44
C ASN A 106 1.66 2.31 9.91
N LEU A 107 1.71 3.65 9.85
CA LEU A 107 2.83 4.44 10.40
C LEU A 107 3.00 4.23 11.90
N LYS A 108 1.91 4.08 12.65
CA LYS A 108 1.96 3.72 14.08
C LYS A 108 2.40 2.27 14.26
N LEU A 109 1.89 1.35 13.43
CA LEU A 109 2.20 -0.08 13.51
C LEU A 109 3.68 -0.39 13.25
N ILE A 110 4.33 0.30 12.30
CA ILE A 110 5.75 0.07 12.03
C ILE A 110 6.63 0.38 13.25
N GLU A 111 6.22 1.28 14.15
CA GLU A 111 6.99 1.56 15.38
C GLU A 111 6.99 0.36 16.32
N TYR A 112 5.93 -0.44 16.30
CA TYR A 112 5.87 -1.71 17.03
C TYR A 112 6.60 -2.82 16.28
N LEU A 113 6.42 -2.92 14.96
CA LEU A 113 7.04 -3.96 14.15
C LEU A 113 8.57 -3.90 14.22
N PHE A 114 9.15 -2.71 14.14
CA PHE A 114 10.60 -2.49 14.11
C PHE A 114 11.22 -2.28 15.51
N GLN A 115 10.52 -2.64 16.59
CA GLN A 115 11.16 -2.73 17.91
C GLN A 115 12.31 -3.75 17.91
N ASP A 116 12.13 -4.85 17.17
CA ASP A 116 13.17 -5.84 16.86
C ASP A 116 13.33 -5.89 15.33
N LYS A 117 14.28 -5.10 14.82
CA LYS A 117 14.43 -4.85 13.39
C LYS A 117 14.90 -6.10 12.65
N GLU A 118 15.77 -6.89 13.26
CA GLU A 118 16.25 -8.16 12.73
C GLU A 118 15.09 -9.14 12.56
N LYS A 119 14.24 -9.26 13.59
CA LYS A 119 13.04 -10.10 13.52
C LYS A 119 12.05 -9.59 12.49
N ALA A 120 11.85 -8.27 12.39
CA ALA A 120 11.01 -7.67 11.36
C ALA A 120 11.44 -8.06 9.94
N VAL A 121 12.75 -8.03 9.65
CA VAL A 121 13.28 -8.47 8.35
C VAL A 121 12.96 -9.94 8.07
N ILE A 122 13.07 -10.82 9.08
CA ILE A 122 12.80 -12.26 8.93
C ILE A 122 11.31 -12.51 8.66
N GLU A 123 10.42 -11.90 9.44
CA GLU A 123 8.98 -12.07 9.26
C GLU A 123 8.52 -11.47 7.92
N MET A 124 9.00 -10.28 7.55
CA MET A 124 8.68 -9.66 6.27
C MET A 124 9.23 -10.43 5.05
N GLU A 125 10.39 -11.09 5.18
CA GLU A 125 10.89 -12.02 4.16
C GLU A 125 9.96 -13.22 4.00
N LYS A 126 9.53 -13.81 5.12
CA LYS A 126 8.66 -14.99 5.14
C LYS A 126 7.30 -14.70 4.51
N GLU A 127 6.74 -13.53 4.77
CA GLU A 127 5.48 -13.06 4.18
C GLU A 127 5.66 -12.54 2.73
N GLY A 128 6.88 -12.56 2.18
CA GLY A 128 7.15 -12.14 0.80
C GLY A 128 7.05 -10.63 0.58
N MET A 129 7.09 -9.83 1.65
CA MET A 129 6.99 -8.36 1.60
C MET A 129 8.30 -7.69 1.15
N ILE A 130 9.40 -8.44 1.12
CA ILE A 130 10.71 -7.97 0.68
C ILE A 130 11.05 -8.60 -0.66
N GLU A 131 11.28 -7.78 -1.67
CA GLU A 131 11.80 -8.24 -2.94
C GLU A 131 13.17 -8.95 -2.77
N LYS A 132 13.31 -10.13 -3.39
CA LYS A 132 14.51 -10.98 -3.23
C LYS A 132 15.83 -10.25 -3.54
N GLY A 133 15.83 -9.29 -4.46
CA GLY A 133 17.00 -8.48 -4.81
C GLY A 133 17.46 -7.55 -3.67
N HIS A 134 16.55 -7.11 -2.81
CA HIS A 134 16.82 -6.18 -1.72
C HIS A 134 17.06 -6.89 -0.38
N LEU A 135 16.70 -8.16 -0.26
CA LEU A 135 16.79 -8.92 0.99
C LEU A 135 18.19 -8.91 1.63
N LYS A 136 19.26 -9.07 0.83
CA LYS A 136 20.64 -9.06 1.33
C LYS A 136 21.04 -7.69 1.91
N LYS A 137 20.49 -6.60 1.35
CA LYS A 137 20.71 -5.22 1.83
C LYS A 137 20.09 -5.07 3.22
N TYR A 138 18.84 -5.48 3.38
CA TYR A 138 18.10 -5.34 4.65
C TYR A 138 18.55 -6.31 5.74
N LYS A 139 18.95 -7.54 5.40
CA LYS A 139 19.57 -8.45 6.40
C LYS A 139 20.88 -7.91 6.98
N LYS A 140 21.62 -7.10 6.21
CA LYS A 140 22.87 -6.47 6.65
C LYS A 140 22.65 -5.17 7.41
N ASN A 141 21.58 -4.45 7.07
CA ASN A 141 21.19 -3.22 7.73
C ASN A 141 19.65 -3.18 7.89
N PRO A 142 19.11 -3.77 8.96
CA PRO A 142 17.68 -3.80 9.23
C PRO A 142 17.06 -2.40 9.41
N GLU A 143 17.83 -1.43 9.90
CA GLU A 143 17.37 -0.04 10.06
C GLU A 143 16.96 0.58 8.72
N LEU A 144 17.66 0.19 7.65
CA LEU A 144 17.35 0.69 6.32
C LEU A 144 15.98 0.21 5.83
N LEU A 145 15.53 -0.99 6.24
CA LEU A 145 14.19 -1.46 5.92
C LEU A 145 13.13 -0.63 6.66
N GLU A 146 13.36 -0.31 7.92
CA GLU A 146 12.48 0.59 8.68
C GLU A 146 12.40 1.96 8.01
N GLU A 147 13.53 2.58 7.68
CA GLU A 147 13.57 3.88 7.02
C GLU A 147 12.89 3.89 5.65
N ASP A 148 13.14 2.86 4.83
CA ASP A 148 12.52 2.74 3.50
C ASP A 148 11.00 2.52 3.64
N THR A 149 10.55 1.71 4.61
CA THR A 149 9.13 1.46 4.88
C THR A 149 8.43 2.72 5.41
N ARG A 150 9.03 3.40 6.40
CA ARG A 150 8.50 4.64 6.98
C ARG A 150 8.38 5.74 5.93
N ARG A 151 9.40 5.90 5.07
CA ARG A 151 9.37 6.86 3.96
C ARG A 151 8.28 6.51 2.94
N GLY A 152 8.13 5.23 2.58
CA GLY A 152 7.10 4.79 1.66
C GLY A 152 5.68 5.08 2.17
N LEU A 153 5.42 4.78 3.45
CA LEU A 153 4.14 5.10 4.09
C LEU A 153 3.90 6.60 4.18
N TYR A 154 4.90 7.39 4.56
CA TYR A 154 4.79 8.85 4.58
C TYR A 154 4.49 9.42 3.20
N PHE A 155 5.18 8.93 2.17
CA PHE A 155 4.92 9.32 0.77
C PHE A 155 3.47 9.00 0.36
N ASN A 156 2.96 7.82 0.72
CA ASN A 156 1.58 7.43 0.43
C ASN A 156 0.58 8.36 1.13
N PHE A 157 0.83 8.70 2.41
CA PHE A 157 -0.01 9.62 3.17
C PHE A 157 -0.08 11.00 2.50
N ILE A 158 1.07 11.56 2.11
CA ILE A 158 1.13 12.86 1.42
C ILE A 158 0.51 12.78 0.02
N SER A 159 0.71 11.68 -0.72
CA SER A 159 0.11 11.51 -2.04
C SER A 159 -1.42 11.51 -1.96
N LEU A 160 -1.99 10.77 -1.00
CA LEU A 160 -3.42 10.77 -0.74
C LEU A 160 -3.92 12.15 -0.30
N SER A 161 -3.15 12.86 0.52
CA SER A 161 -3.55 14.20 0.97
C SER A 161 -3.55 15.23 -0.18
N VAL A 162 -2.60 15.14 -1.12
CA VAL A 162 -2.58 15.94 -2.34
C VAL A 162 -3.80 15.64 -3.21
N VAL A 163 -4.03 14.36 -3.48
CA VAL A 163 -5.17 13.87 -4.28
C VAL A 163 -6.50 14.31 -3.68
N GLY A 164 -6.64 14.26 -2.36
CA GLY A 164 -7.83 14.69 -1.63
C GLY A 164 -8.01 16.21 -1.54
N GLY A 165 -6.98 16.99 -1.92
CA GLY A 165 -6.97 18.45 -1.79
C GLY A 165 -6.83 18.94 -0.35
N PHE A 166 -6.20 18.15 0.52
CA PHE A 166 -5.93 18.51 1.92
C PHE A 166 -4.58 19.23 2.08
N ILE A 167 -3.71 19.21 1.07
CA ILE A 167 -2.44 19.97 1.01
C ILE A 167 -2.19 20.57 -0.37
#